data_AF-A0A819A2V5-F1
#
_entry.id   AF-A0A819A2V5-F1
#
_cell.length_a   1.000
_cell.length_b   1.000
_cell.length_c   1.000
_cell.angle_alpha   90.00
_cell.angle_beta   90.00
_cell.angle_gamma   90.00
#
_symmetry.space_group_name_H-M   'P 1'
#
loop_
_entity.id
_entity.type
_entity.pdbx_description
1 polymer ?
#
loop_
_entity_poly.entity_id
_entity_poly.type
_entity_poly.pdbx_seq_one_letter_code
_entity_poly.pdbx_strand_id
1 'polypeptide(L)'
;MRLAAIDIGSNAARLLISEVTINDNNKPEFNKLNLVRVPLRLGFDVFENGVIEKPKVNMIVDTMLAYKHLLKAYNVHLVKACATSAMRDAKNANEIIKKVKQETGITIEVISGDEEATIVYENHIAENLDKEHSYLYIDVGGGSTELTFFSEGKLMYKESFDIGTIRLLKNMVTESIWDEMKDHIKSNTKSKLPMIAIGSGGNINKIFSLSTL
;
A
#
# COMPACT_ATOMS: atom_id res chain seq x y z
N MET A 1 4.75 -7.86 -22.79
CA MET A 1 3.93 -8.68 -21.85
C MET A 1 3.04 -7.75 -21.05
N ARG A 2 1.84 -8.15 -20.64
CA ARG A 2 0.97 -7.31 -19.78
C ARG A 2 0.85 -7.89 -18.38
N LEU A 3 1.08 -7.04 -17.38
CA LEU A 3 1.03 -7.37 -15.97
C LEU A 3 -0.06 -6.54 -15.29
N ALA A 4 -0.57 -7.03 -14.17
CA ALA A 4 -1.43 -6.26 -13.31
C ALA A 4 -1.11 -6.43 -11.83
N ALA A 5 -1.31 -5.36 -11.07
CA ALA A 5 -1.26 -5.35 -9.62
C ALA A 5 -2.62 -4.90 -9.07
N ILE A 6 -3.15 -5.64 -8.11
CA ILE A 6 -4.34 -5.27 -7.34
C ILE A 6 -3.90 -5.00 -5.91
N ASP A 7 -4.22 -3.81 -5.40
CA ASP A 7 -3.96 -3.39 -4.02
C ASP A 7 -5.30 -3.15 -3.34
N ILE A 8 -5.61 -3.91 -2.28
CA ILE A 8 -6.84 -3.78 -1.48
C ILE A 8 -6.48 -3.18 -0.13
N GLY A 9 -6.48 -1.84 -0.07
CA GLY A 9 -6.20 -1.10 1.14
C GLY A 9 -7.44 -0.75 1.98
N SER A 10 -7.20 -0.17 3.16
CA SER A 10 -8.27 0.22 4.10
C SER A 10 -9.23 1.28 3.56
N ASN A 11 -8.80 2.10 2.60
CA ASN A 11 -9.62 3.16 2.02
C ASN A 11 -10.18 2.80 0.63
N ALA A 12 -9.38 2.15 -0.21
CA ALA A 12 -9.75 1.86 -1.59
C ALA A 12 -9.02 0.62 -2.09
N ALA A 13 -9.64 -0.06 -3.06
CA ALA A 13 -8.96 -1.01 -3.92
C ALA A 13 -8.46 -0.30 -5.18
N ARG A 14 -7.30 -0.72 -5.69
CA ARG A 14 -6.71 -0.23 -6.94
C ARG A 14 -6.36 -1.39 -7.85
N LEU A 15 -6.55 -1.21 -9.15
CA LEU A 15 -6.03 -2.09 -10.20
C LEU A 15 -5.12 -1.26 -11.10
N LEU A 16 -3.84 -1.60 -11.13
CA LEU A 16 -2.87 -1.08 -12.09
C LEU A 16 -2.64 -2.14 -13.16
N ILE A 17 -2.80 -1.79 -14.43
CA ILE A 17 -2.42 -2.61 -15.58
C ILE A 17 -1.27 -1.91 -16.29
N SER A 18 -0.19 -2.65 -16.51
CA SER A 18 1.01 -2.15 -17.20
C SER A 18 1.44 -3.09 -18.31
N GLU A 19 1.95 -2.50 -19.39
CA GLU A 19 2.65 -3.22 -20.45
C GLU A 19 4.15 -3.14 -20.20
N VAL A 20 4.81 -4.29 -20.23
CA VAL A 20 6.26 -4.40 -20.13
C VAL A 20 6.83 -4.64 -21.52
N THR A 21 7.66 -3.70 -21.97
CA THR A 21 8.45 -3.75 -23.21
C THR A 21 9.93 -3.86 -22.87
N ILE A 22 10.74 -4.26 -23.85
CA ILE A 22 12.21 -4.23 -23.72
C ILE A 22 12.70 -3.04 -24.53
N ASN A 23 13.49 -2.17 -23.90
CA ASN A 23 14.09 -1.02 -24.56
C ASN A 23 15.38 -1.38 -25.31
N ASP A 24 15.96 -0.40 -26.02
CA ASP A 24 17.18 -0.57 -26.82
C ASP A 24 18.39 -1.06 -26.02
N ASN A 25 18.40 -0.85 -24.70
CA ASN A 25 19.46 -1.31 -23.78
C ASN A 25 19.17 -2.69 -23.18
N ASN A 26 18.20 -3.42 -23.72
CA ASN A 26 17.76 -4.73 -23.22
C ASN A 26 17.25 -4.71 -21.77
N LYS A 27 16.72 -3.56 -21.31
CA LYS A 27 16.11 -3.40 -19.98
C LYS A 27 14.58 -3.38 -20.08
N PRO A 28 13.87 -3.90 -19.06
CA PRO A 28 12.42 -3.80 -19.01
C PRO A 28 11.98 -2.35 -18.81
N GLU A 29 10.98 -1.94 -19.58
CA GLU A 29 10.29 -0.65 -19.48
C GLU A 29 8.81 -0.89 -19.20
N PHE A 30 8.25 -0.14 -18.23
CA PHE A 30 6.89 -0.33 -17.74
C PHE A 30 6.00 0.83 -18.18
N ASN A 31 5.09 0.56 -19.12
CA ASN A 31 4.12 1.50 -19.63
C ASN A 31 2.77 1.30 -18.91
N LYS A 32 2.34 2.29 -18.13
CA LYS A 32 1.04 2.27 -17.46
C LYS A 32 -0.08 2.36 -18.50
N LEU A 33 -0.88 1.29 -18.63
CA LEU A 33 -2.03 1.25 -19.53
C LEU A 33 -3.31 1.74 -18.85
N ASN A 34 -3.54 1.35 -17.59
CA ASN A 34 -4.76 1.72 -16.87
C ASN A 34 -4.52 1.72 -15.36
N LEU A 35 -5.22 2.61 -14.65
CA LEU A 35 -5.30 2.63 -13.20
C LEU A 35 -6.74 2.90 -12.78
N VAL A 36 -7.39 1.89 -12.24
CA VAL A 36 -8.74 1.97 -11.71
C VAL A 36 -8.69 1.99 -10.18
N ARG A 37 -9.49 2.85 -9.56
CA ARG A 37 -9.59 2.97 -8.11
C ARG A 37 -11.05 2.93 -7.67
N VAL A 38 -11.38 2.02 -6.77
CA VAL A 38 -12.72 1.90 -6.18
C VAL A 38 -12.65 2.20 -4.68
N PRO A 39 -13.39 3.21 -4.17
CA PRO A 39 -13.38 3.56 -2.75
C PRO A 39 -14.22 2.57 -1.93
N LEU A 40 -13.57 1.57 -1.34
CA LEU A 40 -14.23 0.55 -0.51
C LEU A 40 -14.41 0.97 0.95
N ARG A 41 -13.47 1.77 1.48
CA ARG A 41 -13.46 2.26 2.87
C ARG A 41 -13.57 1.14 3.92
N LEU A 42 -12.96 -0.01 3.66
CA LEU A 42 -13.00 -1.20 4.53
C LEU A 42 -12.60 -0.91 5.97
N GLY A 43 -11.62 -0.02 6.16
CA GLY A 43 -11.14 0.37 7.48
C GLY A 43 -12.24 0.90 8.39
N PHE A 44 -13.28 1.57 7.86
CA PHE A 44 -14.37 2.08 8.71
C PHE A 44 -15.15 0.98 9.43
N ASP A 45 -15.27 -0.21 8.84
CA ASP A 45 -15.95 -1.34 9.48
C ASP A 45 -14.99 -2.04 10.44
N VAL A 46 -13.80 -2.38 9.94
CA VAL A 46 -12.86 -3.24 10.68
C VAL A 46 -12.33 -2.55 11.92
N PHE A 47 -12.03 -1.26 11.84
CA PHE A 47 -11.50 -0.47 12.95
C PHE A 47 -12.57 -0.12 14.00
N GLU A 48 -13.85 -0.40 13.73
CA GLU A 48 -14.94 -0.20 14.68
C GLU A 48 -15.47 -1.54 15.23
N ASN A 49 -15.71 -2.50 14.34
CA ASN A 49 -16.43 -3.75 14.62
C ASN A 49 -15.53 -4.99 14.54
N GLY A 50 -14.28 -4.87 14.07
CA GLY A 50 -13.34 -5.99 13.89
C GLY A 50 -13.71 -6.94 12.74
N VAL A 51 -14.71 -6.58 11.93
CA VAL A 51 -15.18 -7.35 10.77
C VAL A 51 -15.50 -6.41 9.62
N ILE A 52 -15.41 -6.89 8.38
CA ILE A 52 -15.94 -6.18 7.21
C ILE A 52 -17.42 -6.52 7.08
N GLU A 53 -18.29 -5.52 7.07
CA GLU A 53 -19.73 -5.73 7.04
C GLU A 53 -20.21 -6.21 5.67
N LYS A 54 -21.35 -6.92 5.67
CA LYS A 54 -21.93 -7.53 4.47
C LYS A 54 -22.05 -6.58 3.26
N PRO A 55 -22.43 -5.30 3.40
CA PRO A 55 -22.45 -4.37 2.27
C PRO A 55 -21.06 -4.22 1.62
N LYS A 56 -20.00 -4.06 2.42
CA LYS A 56 -18.63 -3.91 1.90
C LYS A 56 -18.05 -5.23 1.39
N VAL A 57 -18.44 -6.36 1.96
CA VAL A 57 -18.11 -7.68 1.39
C VAL A 57 -18.64 -7.81 -0.04
N ASN A 58 -19.91 -7.43 -0.27
CA ASN A 58 -20.47 -7.44 -1.62
C ASN A 58 -19.74 -6.46 -2.54
N MET A 59 -19.42 -5.25 -2.06
CA MET A 59 -18.62 -4.29 -2.84
C MET A 59 -17.22 -4.82 -3.23
N ILE A 60 -16.54 -5.53 -2.33
CA ILE A 60 -15.24 -6.18 -2.65
C ILE A 60 -15.45 -7.17 -3.79
N VAL A 61 -16.43 -8.05 -3.68
CA VAL A 61 -16.71 -9.09 -4.68
C VAL A 61 -17.03 -8.47 -6.04
N ASP A 62 -17.93 -7.48 -6.08
CA ASP A 62 -18.29 -6.77 -7.32
C ASP A 62 -17.08 -6.05 -7.93
N THR A 63 -16.23 -5.43 -7.10
CA THR A 63 -14.99 -4.80 -7.53
C THR A 63 -14.03 -5.81 -8.16
N MET A 64 -13.86 -6.97 -7.54
CA MET A 64 -12.96 -8.02 -8.04
C MET A 64 -13.52 -8.68 -9.31
N LEU A 65 -14.84 -8.79 -9.47
CA LEU A 65 -15.47 -9.20 -10.72
C LEU A 65 -15.21 -8.20 -11.83
N ALA A 66 -15.37 -6.89 -11.56
CA ALA A 66 -15.03 -5.84 -12.52
C ALA A 66 -13.54 -5.90 -12.92
N TYR A 67 -12.64 -6.11 -11.95
CA TYR A 67 -11.22 -6.28 -12.22
C TYR A 67 -10.94 -7.51 -13.08
N LYS A 68 -11.56 -8.66 -12.80
CA LYS A 68 -11.47 -9.85 -13.68
C LYS A 68 -11.83 -9.55 -15.12
N HIS A 69 -12.91 -8.80 -15.36
CA HIS A 69 -13.31 -8.41 -16.71
C HIS A 69 -12.28 -7.50 -17.39
N LEU A 70 -11.71 -6.55 -16.65
CA LEU A 70 -10.63 -5.69 -17.16
C LEU A 70 -9.36 -6.49 -17.46
N LEU A 71 -8.93 -7.38 -16.56
CA LEU A 71 -7.78 -8.25 -16.79
C LEU A 71 -7.95 -9.08 -18.07
N LYS A 72 -9.15 -9.61 -18.30
CA LYS A 72 -9.49 -10.34 -19.54
C LYS A 72 -9.47 -9.42 -20.76
N ALA A 73 -10.12 -8.25 -20.70
CA ALA A 73 -10.19 -7.32 -21.83
C ALA A 73 -8.81 -6.81 -22.26
N TYR A 74 -7.89 -6.62 -21.31
CA TYR A 74 -6.52 -6.19 -21.57
C TYR A 74 -5.58 -7.35 -21.92
N ASN A 75 -6.03 -8.61 -21.90
CA ASN A 75 -5.19 -9.80 -22.07
C ASN A 75 -3.98 -9.77 -21.11
N VAL A 76 -4.25 -9.52 -19.82
CA VAL A 76 -3.21 -9.55 -18.78
C VAL A 76 -2.69 -10.98 -18.61
N HIS A 77 -1.37 -11.13 -18.59
CA HIS A 77 -0.70 -12.43 -18.54
C HIS A 77 -0.51 -12.89 -17.09
N LEU A 78 -0.16 -11.97 -16.20
CA LEU A 78 0.06 -12.24 -14.77
C LEU A 78 -0.57 -11.13 -13.94
N VAL A 79 -1.23 -11.52 -12.85
CA VAL A 79 -1.80 -10.61 -11.86
C VAL A 79 -1.32 -11.00 -10.47
N LYS A 80 -0.89 -10.01 -9.68
CA LYS A 80 -0.66 -10.15 -8.24
C LYS A 80 -1.70 -9.31 -7.51
N ALA A 81 -2.41 -9.90 -6.56
CA ALA A 81 -3.41 -9.21 -5.75
C ALA A 81 -3.03 -9.28 -4.27
N CYS A 82 -2.82 -8.13 -3.66
CA CYS A 82 -2.45 -8.00 -2.26
C CYS A 82 -3.51 -7.22 -1.50
N ALA A 83 -3.66 -7.53 -0.21
CA ALA A 83 -4.49 -6.77 0.71
C ALA A 83 -3.73 -6.43 2.00
N THR A 84 -4.03 -5.29 2.59
CA THR A 84 -3.21 -4.69 3.65
C THR A 84 -3.99 -4.54 4.96
N SER A 85 -3.68 -3.52 5.77
CA SER A 85 -4.15 -3.31 7.16
C SER A 85 -5.61 -3.71 7.42
N ALA A 86 -6.59 -3.23 6.65
CA ALA A 86 -7.99 -3.58 6.91
C ALA A 86 -8.30 -5.08 6.75
N MET A 87 -7.68 -5.77 5.79
CA MET A 87 -7.89 -7.20 5.59
C MET A 87 -7.04 -8.05 6.57
N ARG A 88 -5.88 -7.54 7.04
CA ARG A 88 -5.13 -8.16 8.14
C ARG A 88 -5.96 -8.23 9.42
N ASP A 89 -6.63 -7.12 9.74
CA ASP A 89 -7.34 -6.95 11.02
C ASP A 89 -8.75 -7.56 11.03
N ALA A 90 -9.33 -7.84 9.85
CA ALA A 90 -10.70 -8.33 9.75
C ALA A 90 -10.81 -9.82 10.13
N LYS A 91 -11.62 -10.13 11.15
CA LYS A 91 -11.87 -11.52 11.60
C LYS A 91 -12.48 -12.41 10.50
N ASN A 92 -13.19 -11.82 9.54
CA ASN A 92 -13.81 -12.53 8.42
C ASN A 92 -13.02 -12.44 7.10
N ALA A 93 -11.76 -12.01 7.12
CA ALA A 93 -10.93 -11.87 5.91
C ALA A 93 -10.83 -13.17 5.09
N ASN A 94 -10.58 -14.30 5.76
CA ASN A 94 -10.44 -15.61 5.09
C ASN A 94 -11.70 -16.03 4.33
N GLU A 95 -12.89 -15.73 4.87
CA GLU A 95 -14.16 -16.01 4.19
C GLU A 95 -14.29 -15.17 2.92
N ILE A 96 -13.98 -13.88 3.01
CA ILE A 96 -14.03 -12.93 1.89
C ILE A 96 -13.06 -13.35 0.80
N ILE A 97 -11.82 -13.70 1.16
CA ILE A 97 -10.77 -14.15 0.22
C ILE A 97 -11.23 -15.42 -0.51
N LYS A 98 -11.79 -16.39 0.23
CA LYS A 98 -12.32 -17.62 -0.37
C LYS A 98 -13.45 -17.33 -1.35
N LYS A 99 -14.39 -16.45 -0.97
CA LYS A 99 -15.49 -16.02 -1.83
C LYS A 99 -15.00 -15.35 -3.11
N VAL A 100 -14.08 -14.39 -3.00
CA VAL A 100 -13.46 -13.73 -4.16
C VAL A 100 -12.78 -14.75 -5.08
N LYS A 101 -12.01 -15.70 -4.52
CA LYS A 101 -11.34 -16.73 -5.31
C LYS A 101 -12.33 -17.63 -6.05
N GLN A 102 -13.44 -18.01 -5.41
CA GLN A 102 -14.48 -18.84 -6.03
C GLN A 102 -15.19 -18.11 -7.19
N GLU A 103 -15.53 -16.84 -7.01
CA GLU A 103 -16.29 -16.10 -8.02
C GLU A 103 -15.41 -15.56 -9.17
N THR A 104 -14.18 -15.16 -8.84
CA THR A 104 -13.32 -14.45 -9.79
C THR A 104 -12.16 -15.29 -10.31
N GLY A 105 -11.70 -16.28 -9.55
CA GLY A 105 -10.45 -16.99 -9.78
C GLY A 105 -9.21 -16.23 -9.28
N ILE A 106 -9.35 -14.99 -8.81
CA ILE A 106 -8.24 -14.17 -8.31
C ILE A 106 -7.91 -14.60 -6.88
N THR A 107 -6.66 -14.94 -6.64
CA THR A 107 -6.16 -15.22 -5.28
C THR A 107 -5.64 -13.92 -4.67
N ILE A 108 -6.22 -13.53 -3.52
CA ILE A 108 -5.75 -12.39 -2.73
C ILE A 108 -4.77 -12.90 -1.68
N GLU A 109 -3.61 -12.27 -1.59
CA GLU A 109 -2.61 -12.46 -0.54
C GLU A 109 -2.71 -11.33 0.47
N VAL A 110 -2.88 -11.64 1.75
CA VAL A 110 -2.84 -10.64 2.81
C VAL A 110 -1.38 -10.49 3.25
N ILE A 111 -0.80 -9.32 3.05
CA ILE A 111 0.61 -9.05 3.35
C ILE A 111 0.74 -8.34 4.70
N SER A 112 1.80 -8.68 5.44
CA SER A 112 2.24 -7.97 6.64
C SER A 112 2.67 -6.53 6.33
N GLY A 113 2.73 -5.68 7.36
CA GLY A 113 3.24 -4.32 7.21
C GLY A 113 4.72 -4.30 6.77
N ASP A 114 5.51 -5.26 7.23
CA ASP A 114 6.91 -5.40 6.82
C ASP A 114 7.06 -5.78 5.35
N GLU A 115 6.20 -6.68 4.85
CA GLU A 115 6.16 -7.04 3.43
C GLU A 115 5.72 -5.84 2.58
N GLU A 116 4.72 -5.09 3.03
CA GLU A 116 4.27 -3.85 2.38
C GLU A 116 5.42 -2.82 2.28
N ALA A 117 6.12 -2.56 3.39
CA ALA A 117 7.30 -1.69 3.40
C ALA A 117 8.44 -2.21 2.50
N THR A 118 8.62 -3.52 2.40
CA THR A 118 9.62 -4.14 1.50
C THR A 118 9.27 -3.91 0.04
N ILE A 119 8.00 -4.09 -0.34
CA ILE A 119 7.55 -3.87 -1.71
C ILE A 119 7.71 -2.39 -2.08
N VAL A 120 7.43 -1.47 -1.15
CA VAL A 120 7.68 -0.03 -1.36
C VAL A 120 9.17 0.24 -1.59
N TYR A 121 10.07 -0.40 -0.83
CA TYR A 121 11.52 -0.31 -1.05
C TYR A 121 11.95 -0.84 -2.43
N GLU A 122 11.46 -2.01 -2.83
CA GLU A 122 11.80 -2.67 -4.09
C GLU A 122 11.31 -1.93 -5.34
N ASN A 123 10.45 -0.92 -5.19
CA ASN A 123 10.09 0.00 -6.29
C ASN A 123 11.23 0.97 -6.68
N HIS A 124 12.50 0.58 -6.44
CA HIS A 124 13.72 1.27 -6.84
C HIS A 124 13.82 2.71 -6.33
N ILE A 125 13.16 3.05 -5.23
CA ILE A 125 13.30 4.38 -4.61
C ILE A 125 14.77 4.63 -4.31
N ALA A 126 15.45 3.66 -3.71
CA ALA A 126 16.86 3.74 -3.32
C ALA A 126 17.84 3.91 -4.50
N GLU A 127 17.47 3.51 -5.71
CA GLU A 127 18.35 3.67 -6.89
C GLU A 127 18.42 5.11 -7.38
N ASN A 128 17.43 5.93 -7.03
CA ASN A 128 17.38 7.36 -7.37
C ASN A 128 17.85 8.26 -6.23
N LEU A 129 18.23 7.69 -5.08
CA LEU A 129 18.71 8.45 -3.92
C LEU A 129 20.23 8.61 -3.98
N ASP A 130 20.72 9.79 -3.62
CA ASP A 130 22.16 10.02 -3.50
C ASP A 130 22.71 9.38 -2.23
N LYS A 131 24.05 9.27 -2.13
CA LYS A 131 24.74 8.70 -0.97
C LYS A 131 25.19 9.74 0.04
N GLU A 132 24.91 11.02 -0.22
CA GLU A 132 25.28 12.15 0.64
C GLU A 132 24.21 12.43 1.70
N HIS A 133 23.01 11.89 1.52
CA HIS A 133 21.89 12.03 2.45
C HIS A 133 21.43 10.69 3.05
N SER A 134 20.79 10.79 4.20
CA SER A 134 19.90 9.75 4.73
C SER A 134 18.46 10.11 4.44
N TYR A 135 17.62 9.11 4.22
CA TYR A 135 16.22 9.33 3.82
C TYR A 135 15.28 8.58 4.75
N LEU A 136 14.27 9.27 5.25
CA LEU A 136 13.14 8.66 5.93
C LEU A 136 11.92 8.73 5.01
N TYR A 137 11.56 7.60 4.43
CA TYR A 137 10.33 7.45 3.67
C TYR A 137 9.16 7.19 4.63
N ILE A 138 8.05 7.88 4.40
CA ILE A 138 6.86 7.86 5.25
C ILE A 138 5.65 7.68 4.33
N ASP A 139 5.11 6.46 4.25
CA ASP A 139 3.87 6.21 3.51
C ASP A 139 2.67 6.30 4.46
N VAL A 140 1.79 7.27 4.23
CA VAL A 140 0.63 7.51 5.10
C VAL A 140 -0.63 6.92 4.48
N GLY A 141 -1.04 5.77 5.02
CA GLY A 141 -2.20 5.02 4.59
C GLY A 141 -3.52 5.38 5.30
N GLY A 142 -4.52 4.56 4.99
CA GLY A 142 -5.82 4.59 5.68
C GLY A 142 -5.79 3.85 7.01
N GLY A 143 -5.05 2.75 7.10
CA GLY A 143 -4.97 1.89 8.27
C GLY A 143 -3.64 1.96 9.01
N SER A 144 -2.54 2.16 8.31
CA SER A 144 -1.19 2.18 8.86
C SER A 144 -0.36 3.30 8.25
N THR A 145 0.82 3.51 8.84
CA THR A 145 1.89 4.34 8.30
C THR A 145 3.17 3.51 8.30
N GLU A 146 3.78 3.37 7.13
CA GLU A 146 5.02 2.63 6.95
C GLU A 146 6.21 3.59 6.96
N LEU A 147 7.19 3.32 7.81
CA LEU A 147 8.46 4.03 7.87
C LEU A 147 9.55 3.18 7.21
N THR A 148 10.38 3.80 6.38
CA THR A 148 11.56 3.15 5.82
C THR A 148 12.73 4.11 5.81
N PHE A 149 13.79 3.75 6.51
CA PHE A 149 14.97 4.58 6.71
C PHE A 149 16.18 4.06 5.94
N PHE A 150 16.77 4.94 5.16
CA PHE A 150 17.96 4.70 4.35
C PHE A 150 19.12 5.55 4.83
N SER A 151 20.30 4.94 4.87
CA SER A 151 21.55 5.67 5.08
C SER A 151 22.67 4.99 4.31
N GLU A 152 23.57 5.79 3.73
CA GLU A 152 24.72 5.30 2.95
C GLU A 152 24.30 4.34 1.82
N GLY A 153 23.14 4.58 1.21
CA GLY A 153 22.57 3.74 0.16
C GLY A 153 22.08 2.35 0.61
N LYS A 154 21.89 2.14 1.92
CA LYS A 154 21.40 0.87 2.48
C LYS A 154 20.10 1.08 3.26
N LEU A 155 19.24 0.07 3.22
CA LEU A 155 18.09 -0.03 4.12
C LEU A 155 18.60 -0.30 5.54
N MET A 156 18.33 0.62 6.46
CA MET A 156 18.79 0.52 7.85
C MET A 156 17.67 0.12 8.80
N TYR A 157 16.44 0.55 8.50
CA TYR A 157 15.27 0.30 9.34
C TYR A 157 13.99 0.38 8.50
N LYS A 158 13.02 -0.47 8.83
CA LYS A 158 11.65 -0.39 8.31
C LYS A 158 10.69 -0.88 9.39
N GLU A 159 9.49 -0.32 9.42
CA GLU A 159 8.45 -0.71 10.35
C GLU A 159 7.10 -0.17 9.88
N SER A 160 6.02 -0.85 10.25
CA SER A 160 4.66 -0.40 10.04
C SER A 160 4.00 -0.09 11.38
N PHE A 161 3.44 1.11 11.50
CA PHE A 161 2.67 1.52 12.68
C PHE A 161 1.19 1.54 12.36
N ASP A 162 0.35 1.13 13.31
CA ASP A 162 -1.12 1.22 13.23
C ASP A 162 -1.62 2.65 13.43
N ILE A 163 -1.03 3.58 12.68
CA ILE A 163 -1.36 5.00 12.60
C ILE A 163 -1.83 5.25 11.17
N GLY A 164 -3.14 5.28 10.96
CA GLY A 164 -3.73 5.55 9.66
C GLY A 164 -4.83 6.58 9.73
N THR A 165 -5.12 7.25 8.62
CA THR A 165 -6.16 8.31 8.61
C THR A 165 -7.54 7.83 9.04
N ILE A 166 -7.93 6.60 8.70
CA ILE A 166 -9.22 6.03 9.14
C ILE A 166 -9.15 5.63 10.62
N ARG A 167 -8.04 5.06 11.09
CA ARG A 167 -7.83 4.77 12.52
C ARG A 167 -7.91 6.03 13.38
N LEU A 168 -7.31 7.13 12.91
CA LEU A 168 -7.38 8.44 13.56
C LEU A 168 -8.82 8.95 13.63
N LEU A 169 -9.57 8.88 12.52
CA LEU A 169 -10.99 9.26 12.49
C LEU A 169 -11.88 8.40 13.40
N LYS A 170 -11.46 7.17 13.70
CA LYS A 170 -12.12 6.24 14.63
C LYS A 170 -11.57 6.31 16.07
N ASN A 171 -10.69 7.27 16.36
CA ASN A 171 -10.04 7.44 17.68
C ASN A 171 -9.34 6.18 18.19
N MET A 172 -8.79 5.35 17.28
CA MET A 172 -8.06 4.13 17.66
C MET A 172 -6.58 4.36 17.96
N VAL A 173 -6.03 5.50 17.54
CA VAL A 173 -4.61 5.81 17.74
C VAL A 173 -4.44 6.50 19.08
N THR A 174 -3.91 5.78 20.06
CA THR A 174 -3.62 6.29 21.41
C THR A 174 -2.30 7.07 21.43
N GLU A 175 -2.07 7.86 22.47
CA GLU A 175 -0.77 8.51 22.70
C GLU A 175 0.38 7.49 22.79
N SER A 176 0.14 6.31 23.35
CA SER A 176 1.16 5.25 23.44
C SER A 176 1.65 4.77 22.07
N ILE A 177 0.77 4.66 21.07
CA ILE A 177 1.15 4.27 19.69
C ILE A 177 1.98 5.38 19.03
N TRP A 178 1.64 6.65 19.31
CA TRP A 178 2.46 7.77 18.87
C TRP A 178 3.84 7.79 19.51
N ASP A 179 3.92 7.49 20.81
CA ASP A 179 5.18 7.46 21.54
C ASP A 179 6.05 6.30 21.08
N GLU A 180 5.46 5.14 20.80
CA GLU A 180 6.15 4.00 20.16
C GLU A 180 6.79 4.42 18.83
N MET A 181 6.02 5.06 17.93
CA MET A 181 6.58 5.54 16.66
C MET A 181 7.72 6.55 16.87
N LYS A 182 7.57 7.50 17.80
CA LYS A 182 8.62 8.49 18.12
C LYS A 182 9.89 7.82 18.63
N ASP A 183 9.76 6.83 19.51
CA ASP A 183 10.89 6.14 20.12
C ASP A 183 11.62 5.26 19.11
N HIS A 184 10.87 4.62 18.21
CA HIS A 184 11.43 3.89 17.07
C HIS A 184 12.20 4.81 16.12
N ILE A 185 11.65 5.98 15.77
CA ILE A 185 12.36 6.97 14.95
C ILE A 185 13.65 7.39 15.65
N LYS A 186 13.58 7.86 16.90
CA LYS A 186 14.76 8.32 17.66
C LYS A 186 15.86 7.25 17.79
N SER A 187 15.46 6.00 17.95
CA SER A 187 16.39 4.90 18.18
C SER A 187 17.02 4.38 16.88
N ASN A 188 16.25 4.32 15.80
CA ASN A 188 16.62 3.59 14.59
C ASN A 188 17.01 4.48 13.40
N THR A 189 16.74 5.79 13.44
CA THR A 189 17.03 6.71 12.31
C THR A 189 18.26 7.59 12.54
N LYS A 190 19.22 7.14 13.35
CA LYS A 190 20.46 7.88 13.60
C LYS A 190 21.40 7.79 12.40
N SER A 191 21.87 8.94 11.91
CA SER A 191 22.86 9.03 10.84
C SER A 191 23.82 10.19 11.04
N LYS A 192 25.00 10.08 10.44
CA LYS A 192 25.98 11.17 10.32
C LYS A 192 25.71 12.06 9.10
N LEU A 193 24.89 11.61 8.17
CA LEU A 193 24.51 12.35 6.97
C LEU A 193 23.30 13.26 7.25
N PRO A 194 23.14 14.37 6.53
CA PRO A 194 21.92 15.16 6.56
C PRO A 194 20.71 14.30 6.19
N MET A 195 19.59 14.50 6.89
CA MET A 195 18.38 13.68 6.73
C MET A 195 17.32 14.40 5.90
N ILE A 196 16.74 13.69 4.94
CA ILE A 196 15.60 14.13 4.12
C ILE A 196 14.39 13.24 4.43
N ALA A 197 13.23 13.84 4.73
CA ALA A 197 11.98 13.11 4.88
C ALA A 197 11.18 13.16 3.57
N ILE A 198 10.71 12.01 3.11
CA ILE A 198 9.89 11.88 1.91
C ILE A 198 8.54 11.30 2.31
N GLY A 199 7.49 12.12 2.23
CA GLY A 199 6.12 11.70 2.47
C GLY A 199 5.45 11.16 1.21
N SER A 200 4.68 10.08 1.35
CA SER A 200 3.89 9.47 0.30
C SER A 200 2.46 9.17 0.79
N GLY A 201 1.62 8.76 -0.14
CA GLY A 201 0.23 8.44 0.10
C GLY A 201 -0.74 9.50 -0.41
N GLY A 202 -2.02 9.12 -0.45
CA GLY A 202 -3.07 9.96 -1.04
C GLY A 202 -3.27 11.29 -0.29
N ASN A 203 -3.09 11.29 1.03
CA ASN A 203 -3.24 12.48 1.85
C ASN A 203 -2.08 13.46 1.65
N ILE A 204 -0.84 12.97 1.61
CA ILE A 204 0.35 13.80 1.35
C ILE A 204 0.26 14.46 -0.03
N ASN A 205 -0.11 13.68 -1.06
CA ASN A 205 -0.33 14.24 -2.41
C ASN A 205 -1.42 15.32 -2.43
N LYS A 206 -2.49 15.15 -1.64
CA LYS A 206 -3.54 16.16 -1.52
C LYS A 206 -3.02 17.43 -0.85
N ILE A 207 -2.27 17.31 0.25
CA ILE A 207 -1.64 18.46 0.94
C ILE A 207 -0.69 19.18 -0.03
N PHE A 208 0.17 18.45 -0.74
CA PHE A 208 1.07 19.01 -1.73
C PHE A 208 0.32 19.82 -2.80
N SER A 209 -0.75 19.24 -3.38
CA SER A 209 -1.57 19.94 -4.37
C SER A 209 -2.25 21.21 -3.85
N LEU A 210 -2.48 21.29 -2.53
CA LEU A 210 -3.05 22.48 -1.88
C LEU A 210 -1.97 23.51 -1.52
N SER A 211 -0.73 23.09 -1.26
CA SER A 211 0.39 23.99 -0.97
C SER A 211 0.96 24.70 -2.19
N THR A 212 0.65 24.22 -3.38
CA THR A 212 1.03 24.84 -4.66
C THR A 212 0.00 25.87 -5.16
N LEU A 213 -0.97 26.25 -4.33
CA LEU A 213 -1.88 27.39 -4.51
C LEU A 213 -1.29 28.64 -3.87
#